data_AF-A0A9W5Y0V0-F1
#
_entry.id   AF-A0A9W5Y0V0-F1
#
_cell.length_a   1.000
_cell.length_b   1.000
_cell.length_c   1.000
_cell.angle_alpha   90.00
_cell.angle_beta   90.00
_cell.angle_gamma   90.00
#
_symmetry.space_group_name_H-M   'P 1'
#
loop_
_entity.id
_entity.type
_entity.pdbx_description
1 polymer ?
#
loop_
_entity_poly.entity_id
_entity_poly.type
_entity_poly.pdbx_seq_one_letter_code
_entity_poly.pdbx_strand_id
1 'polypeptide(L)' 'MTILDNLSPEDAIILTNAIALAIAKDKNADEINVLGNFIVGVGCLLLTVAAQKQFIATDVNPTGNSNNNSGDDIFVG' A
#
# COMPACT_ATOMS: atom_id res chain seq x y z
N MET A 1 -15.09 -8.08 2.19
CA MET A 1 -14.67 -8.67 3.47
C MET A 1 -13.88 -9.91 3.14
N THR A 2 -12.55 -9.83 3.22
CA THR A 2 -11.68 -10.98 3.00
C THR A 2 -11.63 -11.82 4.28
N ILE A 3 -11.22 -13.08 4.15
CA ILE A 3 -11.02 -13.97 5.30
C ILE A 3 -9.93 -13.47 6.27
N LEU A 4 -9.12 -12.49 5.86
CA LEU A 4 -8.03 -11.92 6.65
C LEU A 4 -8.45 -10.70 7.46
N ASP A 5 -9.62 -10.11 7.20
CA ASP A 5 -10.06 -8.84 7.80
C ASP A 5 -10.34 -8.96 9.32
N ASN A 6 -10.42 -10.19 9.85
CA ASN A 6 -10.75 -10.47 11.26
C ASN A 6 -9.58 -11.10 12.04
N LEU A 7 -8.38 -11.17 11.47
CA LEU A 7 -7.22 -11.70 12.20
C LEU A 7 -6.65 -10.62 13.12
N SER A 8 -6.38 -10.98 14.38
CA SER A 8 -5.51 -10.17 15.23
C SER A 8 -4.08 -10.16 14.66
N PRO A 9 -3.23 -9.18 15.01
CA PRO A 9 -1.82 -9.20 14.63
C PRO A 9 -1.12 -10.52 15.02
N GLU A 10 -1.46 -11.07 16.19
CA GLU A 10 -0.93 -12.33 16.69
C GLU A 10 -1.39 -13.51 15.84
N ASP A 11 -2.68 -13.58 15.47
CA ASP A 11 -3.19 -14.64 14.60
C ASP A 11 -2.54 -14.59 13.21
N ALA A 12 -2.29 -13.39 12.68
CA ALA A 12 -1.61 -13.20 11.41
C ALA A 12 -0.15 -13.70 11.46
N ILE A 13 0.56 -13.48 12.57
CA ILE A 13 1.92 -14.00 12.78
C ILE A 13 1.90 -15.53 12.84
N ILE A 14 0.96 -16.12 13.57
CA ILE A 14 0.83 -17.58 13.67
C ILE A 14 0.53 -18.18 12.29
N LEU A 15 -0.41 -17.59 11.54
CA LEU A 15 -0.79 -18.04 10.21
C LEU A 15 0.37 -17.95 9.21
N THR A 16 1.11 -16.84 9.21
CA THR A 16 2.25 -16.66 8.29
C THR A 16 3.38 -17.63 8.58
N ASN A 17 3.67 -17.92 9.85
CA ASN A 17 4.61 -18.97 10.24
C ASN A 17 4.16 -20.36 9.77
N ALA A 18 2.87 -20.69 9.92
CA ALA A 18 2.32 -21.96 9.46
C ALA A 18 2.45 -22.12 7.93
N ILE A 19 2.18 -21.05 7.17
CA ILE A 19 2.36 -21.01 5.71
C ILE A 19 3.84 -21.19 5.35
N ALA A 20 4.75 -20.48 6.01
CA ALA A 20 6.19 -20.58 5.73
C ALA A 20 6.70 -22.01 5.95
N LEU A 21 6.33 -22.65 7.06
CA LEU A 21 6.69 -24.05 7.33
C LEU A 21 6.09 -25.02 6.30
N ALA A 22 4.82 -24.82 5.92
CA ALA A 22 4.17 -25.67 4.93
C ALA A 22 4.83 -25.56 3.54
N ILE A 23 5.23 -24.35 3.14
CA ILE A 23 5.91 -24.10 1.86
C ILE A 23 7.33 -24.67 1.88
N ALA A 24 8.05 -24.55 3.00
CA ALA A 24 9.43 -25.01 3.14
C ALA A 24 9.55 -26.54 3.28
N LYS A 25 8.45 -27.23 3.61
CA LYS A 25 8.45 -28.67 3.83
C LYS A 25 8.96 -29.42 2.59
N ASP A 26 9.84 -30.39 2.83
CA ASP A 26 10.41 -31.28 1.80
C ASP A 26 11.23 -30.54 0.71
N LYS A 27 11.68 -29.30 0.99
CA LYS A 27 12.53 -28.49 0.10
C LYS A 27 13.93 -28.32 0.66
N ASN A 28 14.89 -28.16 -0.24
CA ASN A 28 16.25 -27.77 0.14
C ASN A 28 16.39 -26.24 0.29
N ALA A 29 17.55 -25.81 0.78
CA ALA A 29 17.82 -24.39 1.06
C ALA A 29 17.73 -23.50 -0.20
N ASP A 30 18.19 -23.98 -1.36
CA ASP A 30 18.16 -23.20 -2.60
C ASP A 30 16.73 -22.99 -3.09
N GLU A 31 15.90 -24.03 -3.03
CA GLU A 31 14.47 -23.95 -3.37
C GLU A 31 13.71 -23.01 -2.43
N ILE A 32 13.99 -23.08 -1.13
CA ILE A 32 13.40 -22.17 -0.12
C ILE A 32 13.81 -20.73 -0.41
N ASN A 33 15.08 -20.48 -0.73
CA ASN A 33 15.59 -19.15 -1.03
C ASN A 33 14.92 -18.55 -2.27
N VAL A 34 14.72 -19.34 -3.33
CA VAL A 34 14.01 -18.88 -4.54
C VAL A 34 12.55 -18.52 -4.22
N LEU A 35 11.85 -19.37 -3.46
CA LEU A 35 10.46 -19.12 -3.07
C LEU A 35 10.32 -17.91 -2.14
N GLY A 36 11.22 -17.78 -1.17
CA GLY A 36 11.28 -16.63 -0.27
C GLY A 36 11.49 -15.31 -1.03
N ASN A 37 12.48 -15.29 -1.93
CA ASN A 37 12.74 -14.11 -2.77
C ASN A 37 11.55 -13.78 -3.69
N PHE A 38 10.87 -14.79 -4.23
CA PHE A 38 9.65 -14.58 -5.02
C PHE A 38 8.55 -13.90 -4.19
N ILE A 39 8.26 -14.41 -2.98
CA ILE A 39 7.23 -13.83 -2.08
C ILE A 39 7.59 -12.40 -1.68
N VAL A 40 8.85 -12.14 -1.33
CA VAL A 40 9.35 -10.78 -1.03
C VAL A 40 9.13 -9.86 -2.23
N GLY A 41 9.49 -10.30 -3.44
CA GLY A 41 9.30 -9.53 -4.67
C GLY A 41 7.83 -9.17 -4.92
N VAL A 42 6.91 -10.14 -4.79
CA VAL A 42 5.47 -9.89 -4.90
C VAL A 42 5.00 -8.87 -3.86
N GLY A 43 5.45 -9.00 -2.60
CA GLY A 43 5.13 -8.05 -1.54
C GLY A 43 5.57 -6.61 -1.86
N CYS A 44 6.80 -6.44 -2.36
CA CYS A 44 7.31 -5.13 -2.78
C CYS A 44 6.47 -4.51 -3.91
N LEU A 45 6.06 -5.31 -4.90
CA LEU A 45 5.22 -4.84 -6.00
C LEU A 45 3.83 -4.42 -5.50
N LEU A 46 3.21 -5.19 -4.61
CA LEU A 46 1.92 -4.83 -4.01
C LEU A 46 2.00 -3.52 -3.23
N LEU A 47 3.06 -3.33 -2.43
CA LEU A 47 3.31 -2.07 -1.70
C LEU A 47 3.51 -0.89 -2.67
N THR A 48 4.24 -1.11 -3.76
CA THR A 48 4.44 -0.09 -4.81
C THR A 48 3.11 0.32 -5.44
N VAL A 49 2.26 -0.65 -5.81
CA VAL A 49 0.92 -0.38 -6.35
C VAL A 49 0.05 0.38 -5.35
N ALA A 50 0.10 0.02 -4.06
CA ALA A 50 -0.63 0.72 -3.01
C ALA A 50 -0.17 2.19 -2.87
N ALA A 51 1.14 2.42 -2.86
CA ALA A 51 1.71 3.77 -2.80
C ALA A 51 1.28 4.61 -4.02
N GLN A 52 1.31 4.04 -5.22
CA GLN A 52 0.82 4.72 -6.43
C GLN A 52 -0.67 5.08 -6.34
N LYS A 53 -1.52 4.18 -5.84
CA LYS A 53 -2.95 4.47 -5.62
C LYS A 53 -3.17 5.60 -4.62
N GLN A 54 -2.41 5.63 -3.53
CA GLN A 54 -2.50 6.68 -2.50
C GLN A 54 -2.03 8.05 -3.02
N PHE A 55 -0.95 8.06 -3.82
CA PHE A 55 -0.43 9.27 -4.46
C PHE A 55 -1.49 9.89 -5.39
N ILE A 56 -2.06 9.09 -6.31
CA ILE A 56 -3.11 9.54 -7.23
C ILE A 56 -4.34 10.06 -6.47
N ALA A 57 -4.76 9.38 -5.40
CA ALA A 57 -5.90 9.83 -4.59
C ALA A 57 -5.65 11.18 -3.89
N THR A 58 -4.40 11.52 -3.60
CA THR A 58 -4.02 12.79 -2.93
C THR A 58 -3.98 13.95 -3.91
N ASP A 59 -3.52 13.73 -5.15
CA ASP A 59 -3.50 14.75 -6.22
C ASP A 59 -4.91 15.16 -6.71
N VAL A 60 -5.93 14.32 -6.48
CA VAL A 60 -7.33 14.59 -6.90
C VAL A 60 -8.11 15.41 -5.85
N ASN A 61 -7.45 16.01 -4.86
CA ASN A 61 -8.09 16.98 -3.97
C ASN A 61 -7.81 18.39 -4.51
N PRO A 62 -8.70 18.98 -5.35
CA PRO A 62 -8.46 20.30 -5.90
C PRO A 62 -8.56 21.27 -4.73
N THR A 63 -7.43 21.79 -4.26
CA THR A 63 -7.42 22.96 -3.40
C THR A 63 -7.98 24.10 -4.24
N GLY A 64 -9.29 24.33 -4.14
CA GLY A 64 -9.97 25.46 -4.73
C GLY A 64 -9.42 26.74 -4.11
N ASN A 65 -8.35 27.27 -4.70
CA ASN A 65 -7.88 28.62 -4.41
C ASN A 65 -8.89 29.61 -5.02
N SER A 66 -9.94 29.96 -4.27
CA SER A 66 -10.78 31.10 -4.59
C SER A 66 -9.98 32.38 -4.38
N ASN A 67 -9.32 32.82 -5.44
CA ASN A 67 -8.70 34.14 -5.51
C ASN A 67 -9.81 35.17 -5.75
N ASN A 68 -10.45 35.63 -4.67
CA ASN A 68 -11.43 36.72 -4.75
C ASN A 68 -10.66 38.05 -4.87
N ASN A 69 -10.32 38.40 -6.11
CA ASN A 69 -9.87 39.75 -6.44
C ASN A 69 -11.14 40.63 -6.49
N SER A 70 -11.60 41.08 -5.33
CA SER A 70 -12.60 42.15 -5.25
C SER A 70 -11.93 43.42 -5.75
N GLY A 71 -12.35 43.88 -6.92
CA GLY A 71 -11.90 45.12 -7.51
C GLY A 71 -12.20 46.28 -6.56
N ASP A 72 -11.16 47.00 -6.17
CA ASP A 72 -11.27 48.37 -5.72
C ASP A 72 -11.14 49.25 -6.97
N ASP A 73 -12.27 49.51 -7.60
CA ASP A 73 -12.48 50.59 -8.55
C ASP A 73 -12.26 51.94 -7.84
N ILE A 74 -11.00 52.39 -7.84
CA ILE A 74 -10.62 53.75 -7.45
C ILE A 74 -11.17 54.71 -8.49
N PHE A 75 -12.24 55.43 -8.13
CA PHE A 75 -12.69 56.64 -8.84
C PHE A 75 -11.58 57.69 -8.78
N VAL A 76 -11.03 58.07 -9.93
CA VAL A 76 -10.15 59.23 -10.09
C VAL A 76 -11.01 60.36 -10.64
N GLY A 77 -11.42 61.28 -9.76
CA GLY A 77 -12.09 62.54 -10.06
C GLY A 77 -11.40 63.66 -9.32
#